data_AF-A0A956JXA9-F1
#
_entry.id   AF-A0A956JXA9-F1
#
_cell.length_a   1.000
_cell.length_b   1.000
_cell.length_c   1.000
_cell.angle_alpha   90.00
_cell.angle_beta   90.00
_cell.angle_gamma   90.00
#
_symmetry.space_group_name_H-M   'P 1'
#
loop_
_entity.id
_entity.type
_entity.pdbx_description
1 polymer ?
#
loop_
_entity_poly.entity_id
_entity_poly.type
_entity_poly.pdbx_seq_one_letter_code
_entity_poly.pdbx_strand_id
1 'polypeptide(L)'
;MLPHVDGEWFLAVRPNLPEDRILQFRTTLTLTAVTANTGLIDINAQPLSVADQTPVGDAFVVTQENVASDATFEAPFVGMLPAEANPVSGSNAQVNAQMQAQLRTDNFVCGTLTGQAGALPLDGTTWAAVRITGDTLPTAIFRCDDQPAE
;
A
#
# COMPACT_ATOMS: atom_id res chain seq x y z
N MET A 1 10.61 19.90 -0.13
CA MET A 1 11.44 18.68 -0.08
C MET A 1 10.48 17.52 0.10
N LEU A 2 10.67 16.42 -0.63
CA LEU A 2 9.84 15.22 -0.46
C LEU A 2 10.18 14.53 0.88
N PRO A 3 9.20 13.88 1.54
CA PRO A 3 9.48 13.05 2.70
C PRO A 3 10.48 11.94 2.39
N HIS A 4 11.32 11.58 3.36
CA HIS A 4 12.27 10.48 3.23
C HIS A 4 11.56 9.16 3.51
N VAL A 5 11.17 8.44 2.46
CA VAL A 5 10.30 7.26 2.58
C VAL A 5 11.00 5.91 2.39
N ASP A 6 12.32 5.91 2.20
CA ASP A 6 13.08 4.67 1.97
C ASP A 6 12.96 3.70 3.15
N GLY A 7 12.66 2.44 2.88
CA GLY A 7 12.67 1.35 3.87
C GLY A 7 11.41 0.48 3.89
N GLU A 8 11.15 -0.15 5.02
CA GLU A 8 10.06 -1.11 5.24
C GLU A 8 8.81 -0.45 5.85
N TRP A 9 7.65 -0.85 5.33
CA TRP A 9 6.35 -0.28 5.64
C TRP A 9 5.30 -1.37 5.82
N PHE A 10 4.33 -1.11 6.68
CA PHE A 10 3.14 -1.94 6.82
C PHE A 10 2.00 -1.24 6.11
N LEU A 11 1.61 -1.77 4.96
CA LEU A 11 0.54 -1.24 4.13
C LEU A 11 -0.75 -2.01 4.41
N ALA A 12 -1.80 -1.28 4.76
CA ALA A 12 -3.13 -1.82 4.99
C ALA A 12 -4.12 -1.21 4.00
N VAL A 13 -4.88 -2.08 3.34
CA VAL A 13 -5.95 -1.71 2.39
C VAL A 13 -7.29 -2.09 2.97
N ARG A 14 -8.24 -1.16 2.97
CA ARG A 14 -9.64 -1.40 3.34
C ARG A 14 -10.52 -1.22 2.11
N PRO A 15 -10.96 -2.31 1.46
CA PRO A 15 -11.97 -2.23 0.42
C PRO A 15 -13.26 -1.60 0.94
N ASN A 16 -14.00 -0.95 0.03
CA ASN A 16 -15.27 -0.33 0.35
C ASN A 16 -16.38 -1.39 0.52
N LEU A 17 -16.38 -2.06 1.66
CA LEU A 17 -17.33 -3.12 2.04
C LEU A 17 -18.06 -2.73 3.34
N PRO A 18 -19.25 -3.30 3.60
CA PRO A 18 -19.98 -3.07 4.85
C PRO A 18 -19.22 -3.53 6.10
N GLU A 19 -18.38 -4.55 5.96
CA GLU A 19 -17.56 -5.12 7.03
C GLU A 19 -16.08 -4.75 6.84
N ASP A 20 -15.36 -4.60 7.95
CA ASP A 20 -13.93 -4.31 7.92
C ASP A 20 -13.14 -5.56 7.55
N ARG A 21 -12.73 -5.63 6.28
CA ARG A 21 -11.80 -6.62 5.75
C ARG A 21 -10.53 -5.91 5.34
N ILE A 22 -9.43 -6.16 6.05
CA ILE A 22 -8.17 -5.45 5.83
C ILE A 22 -7.18 -6.38 5.14
N LEU A 23 -6.79 -6.02 3.91
CA LEU A 23 -5.66 -6.66 3.25
C LEU A 23 -4.38 -6.05 3.80
N GLN A 24 -3.37 -6.88 4.02
CA GLN A 24 -2.14 -6.48 4.70
C GLN A 24 -0.93 -6.86 3.86
N PHE A 25 0.03 -5.93 3.78
CA PHE A 25 1.27 -6.10 3.04
C PHE A 25 2.45 -5.61 3.88
N ARG A 26 3.58 -6.31 3.75
CA ARG A 26 4.89 -5.73 4.09
C ARG A 26 5.45 -5.13 2.81
N THR A 27 5.78 -3.84 2.84
CA THR A 27 6.10 -3.08 1.64
C THR A 27 7.46 -2.41 1.78
N THR A 28 8.34 -2.62 0.80
CA THR A 28 9.55 -1.82 0.66
C THR A 28 9.25 -0.65 -0.28
N LEU A 29 9.57 0.57 0.17
CA LEU A 29 9.54 1.78 -0.67
C LEU A 29 10.98 2.24 -0.92
N THR A 30 11.27 2.61 -2.17
CA THR A 30 12.54 3.25 -2.55
C THR A 30 12.24 4.48 -3.39
N LEU A 31 12.69 5.66 -2.95
CA LEU A 31 12.51 6.94 -3.61
C LEU A 31 13.84 7.46 -4.15
N THR A 32 13.98 7.47 -5.48
CA THR A 32 15.13 8.08 -6.15
C THR A 32 14.81 9.53 -6.52
N ALA A 33 15.51 10.50 -5.94
CA ALA A 33 15.32 11.90 -6.29
C ALA A 33 15.72 12.19 -7.75
N VAL A 34 14.84 12.88 -8.49
CA VAL A 34 15.10 13.41 -9.84
C VAL A 34 15.43 14.89 -9.77
N THR A 35 14.71 15.63 -8.91
CA THR A 35 15.00 17.02 -8.55
C THR A 35 14.90 17.19 -7.03
N ALA A 36 15.06 18.41 -6.52
CA ALA A 36 14.89 18.70 -5.10
C ALA A 36 13.47 18.41 -4.56
N ASN A 37 12.46 18.35 -5.43
CA ASN A 37 11.06 18.12 -5.04
C ASN A 37 10.35 17.04 -5.87
N THR A 38 11.03 16.35 -6.79
CA THR A 38 10.42 15.27 -7.59
C THR A 38 11.30 14.03 -7.54
N GLY A 39 10.70 12.86 -7.76
CA GLY A 39 11.41 11.59 -7.68
C GLY A 39 10.77 10.48 -8.50
N LEU A 40 11.40 9.32 -8.46
CA LEU A 40 10.88 8.05 -8.95
C LEU A 40 10.71 7.11 -7.76
N ILE A 41 9.54 6.49 -7.62
CA ILE A 41 9.26 5.54 -6.55
C ILE A 41 9.19 4.11 -7.09
N ASP A 42 9.89 3.20 -6.41
CA ASP A 42 9.72 1.77 -6.54
C ASP A 42 8.94 1.25 -5.32
N ILE A 43 8.02 0.31 -5.56
CA ILE A 43 7.17 -0.30 -4.54
C ILE A 43 7.27 -1.81 -4.68
N ASN A 44 7.60 -2.50 -3.59
CA ASN A 44 7.56 -3.95 -3.51
C ASN A 44 6.65 -4.34 -2.33
N ALA A 45 5.40 -4.71 -2.60
CA ALA A 45 4.42 -5.03 -1.57
C ALA A 45 4.15 -6.54 -1.50
N GLN A 46 4.71 -7.19 -0.48
CA GLN A 46 4.54 -8.61 -0.19
C GLN A 46 3.22 -8.84 0.57
N PRO A 47 2.26 -9.60 0.01
CA PRO A 47 1.03 -9.95 0.74
C PRO A 47 1.34 -10.73 2.01
N LEU A 48 0.57 -10.45 3.07
CA LEU A 48 0.66 -11.14 4.36
C LEU A 48 -0.58 -11.99 4.60
N SER A 49 -0.39 -13.16 5.21
CA SER A 49 -1.46 -14.06 5.59
C SER A 49 -2.40 -13.38 6.61
N VAL A 50 -3.70 -13.65 6.49
CA VAL A 50 -4.71 -13.17 7.45
C VAL A 50 -4.54 -13.86 8.82
N ALA A 51 -4.00 -15.07 8.84
CA ALA A 51 -3.93 -15.91 10.04
C ALA A 51 -2.81 -15.47 11.00
N ASP A 52 -1.63 -15.14 10.47
CA ASP A 52 -0.42 -14.93 11.26
C ASP A 52 0.52 -13.85 10.69
N GLN A 53 0.10 -13.13 9.65
CA GLN A 53 0.86 -12.05 9.02
C GLN A 53 2.20 -12.51 8.43
N THR A 54 2.36 -13.79 8.14
CA THR A 54 3.53 -14.30 7.40
C THR A 54 3.42 -13.97 5.90
N PRO A 55 4.53 -13.70 5.20
CA PRO A 55 4.53 -13.51 3.75
C PRO A 55 3.92 -14.69 2.98
N VAL A 56 3.03 -14.40 2.04
CA VAL A 56 2.41 -15.39 1.15
C VAL A 56 2.35 -14.91 -0.29
N GLY A 57 2.56 -15.83 -1.23
CA GLY A 57 2.55 -15.55 -2.68
C GLY A 57 3.63 -14.59 -3.16
N ASP A 58 3.44 -14.10 -4.39
CA ASP A 58 4.35 -13.17 -5.03
C ASP A 58 4.07 -11.72 -4.59
N ALA A 59 5.12 -10.91 -4.52
CA ALA A 59 4.99 -9.50 -4.24
C ALA A 59 4.45 -8.72 -5.45
N PHE A 60 3.74 -7.64 -5.14
CA PHE A 60 3.29 -6.65 -6.09
C PHE A 60 4.45 -5.69 -6.34
N VAL A 61 4.92 -5.61 -7.58
CA VAL A 61 6.10 -4.84 -7.95
C VAL A 61 5.71 -3.68 -8.85
N VAL A 62 6.08 -2.48 -8.42
CA VAL A 62 5.97 -1.22 -9.17
C VAL A 62 7.36 -0.64 -9.31
N THR A 63 7.70 -0.17 -10.51
CA THR A 63 9.04 0.36 -10.79
C THR A 63 8.97 1.72 -11.45
N GLN A 64 9.72 2.67 -10.90
CA GLN A 64 10.02 3.98 -11.45
C GLN A 64 8.79 4.86 -11.73
N GLU A 65 7.82 4.89 -10.80
CA GLU A 65 6.67 5.78 -10.95
C GLU A 65 6.99 7.22 -10.53
N ASN A 66 6.43 8.19 -11.25
CA ASN A 66 6.75 9.59 -11.02
C ASN A 66 6.11 10.11 -9.72
N VAL A 67 6.94 10.69 -8.84
CA VAL A 67 6.50 11.46 -7.68
C VAL A 67 6.56 12.95 -8.02
N ALA A 68 5.39 13.59 -7.98
CA ALA A 68 5.21 14.99 -8.29
C ALA A 68 5.70 15.92 -7.15
N SER A 69 5.77 17.22 -7.44
CA SER A 69 6.31 18.23 -6.50
C SER A 69 5.46 18.46 -5.24
N ASP A 70 4.20 18.04 -5.28
CA ASP A 70 3.27 18.05 -4.15
C ASP A 70 3.27 16.72 -3.36
N ALA A 71 4.27 15.87 -3.63
CA ALA A 71 4.46 14.57 -3.02
C ALA A 71 3.35 13.55 -3.33
N THR A 72 2.61 13.75 -4.42
CA THR A 72 1.65 12.77 -4.95
C THR A 72 2.27 11.86 -5.98
N PHE A 73 1.75 10.65 -6.11
CA PHE A 73 2.08 9.74 -7.22
C PHE A 73 0.91 8.83 -7.54
N GLU A 74 0.91 8.30 -8.76
CA GLU A 74 0.00 7.25 -9.19
C GLU A 74 0.83 6.03 -9.59
N ALA A 75 0.37 4.83 -9.21
CA ALA A 75 1.09 3.60 -9.49
C ALA A 75 0.13 2.45 -9.85
N PRO A 76 0.44 1.63 -10.87
CA PRO A 76 -0.31 0.41 -11.11
C PRO A 76 -0.08 -0.56 -9.95
N PHE A 77 -1.15 -1.07 -9.35
CA PHE A 77 -1.08 -2.09 -8.30
C PHE A 77 -1.71 -3.37 -8.84
N VAL A 78 -0.90 -4.13 -9.57
CA VAL A 78 -1.33 -5.28 -10.37
C VAL A 78 -0.58 -6.52 -9.88
N GLY A 79 -1.31 -7.59 -9.62
CA GLY A 79 -0.74 -8.83 -9.10
C GLY A 79 -1.80 -9.84 -8.72
N MET A 80 -1.36 -11.03 -8.30
CA MET A 80 -2.25 -12.06 -7.75
C MET A 80 -2.26 -11.95 -6.24
N LEU A 81 -3.43 -11.68 -5.65
CA LEU A 81 -3.64 -11.77 -4.21
C LEU A 81 -3.92 -13.23 -3.84
N PRO A 82 -3.08 -13.90 -3.04
CA PRO A 82 -3.32 -15.27 -2.60
C PRO A 82 -4.54 -15.39 -1.68
N ALA A 83 -5.17 -16.56 -1.69
CA ALA A 83 -6.29 -16.91 -0.82
C ALA A 83 -5.98 -16.67 0.67
N GLU A 84 -4.77 -17.02 1.13
CA GLU A 84 -4.40 -16.83 2.54
C GLU A 84 -4.29 -15.36 2.95
N ALA A 85 -4.07 -14.45 1.99
CA ALA A 85 -4.02 -13.00 2.19
C ALA A 85 -5.35 -12.30 1.84
N ASN A 86 -6.38 -13.05 1.42
CA ASN A 86 -7.66 -12.48 0.97
C ASN A 86 -8.76 -12.65 2.04
N PRO A 87 -8.93 -11.69 2.97
CA PRO A 87 -9.98 -11.76 3.98
C PRO A 87 -11.39 -11.55 3.42
N VAL A 88 -11.54 -11.09 2.17
CA VAL A 88 -12.84 -10.80 1.57
C VAL A 88 -13.53 -12.08 1.12
N SER A 89 -12.80 -12.98 0.46
CA SER A 89 -13.38 -14.19 -0.13
C SER A 89 -12.68 -15.49 0.26
N GLY A 90 -11.47 -15.43 0.83
CA GLY A 90 -10.63 -16.60 1.07
C GLY A 90 -10.20 -17.34 -0.21
N SER A 91 -10.30 -16.69 -1.38
CA SER A 91 -9.91 -17.23 -2.68
C SER A 91 -8.86 -16.34 -3.34
N ASN A 92 -8.06 -16.91 -4.26
CA ASN A 92 -7.13 -16.12 -5.06
C ASN A 92 -7.90 -15.05 -5.86
N ALA A 93 -7.35 -13.84 -5.91
CA ALA A 93 -7.95 -12.73 -6.66
C ALA A 93 -6.90 -12.04 -7.53
N GLN A 94 -7.16 -11.96 -8.84
CA GLN A 94 -6.39 -11.09 -9.72
C GLN A 94 -6.72 -9.65 -9.39
N VAL A 95 -5.73 -8.89 -8.94
CA VAL A 95 -5.84 -7.45 -8.71
C VAL A 95 -5.34 -6.73 -9.95
N ASN A 96 -6.14 -5.80 -10.43
CA ASN A 96 -5.80 -4.84 -11.46
C ASN A 96 -6.32 -3.48 -11.00
N ALA A 97 -5.48 -2.78 -10.25
CA ALA A 97 -5.84 -1.55 -9.56
C ALA A 97 -4.88 -0.41 -9.92
N GLN A 98 -5.33 0.82 -9.69
CA GLN A 98 -4.50 2.01 -9.71
C GLN A 98 -4.46 2.59 -8.30
N MET A 99 -3.24 2.72 -7.75
CA MET A 99 -2.97 3.49 -6.53
C MET A 99 -2.92 4.97 -6.86
N GLN A 100 -3.66 5.76 -6.10
CA GLN A 100 -3.47 7.21 -5.99
C GLN A 100 -2.93 7.48 -4.60
N ALA A 101 -1.77 8.10 -4.50
CA ALA A 101 -1.00 8.16 -3.27
C ALA A 101 -0.50 9.57 -2.95
N GLN A 102 -0.28 9.82 -1.66
CA GLN A 102 0.41 10.99 -1.15
C GLN A 102 1.42 10.59 -0.07
N LEU A 103 2.68 11.01 -0.24
CA LEU A 103 3.69 10.95 0.81
C LEU A 103 3.40 12.07 1.80
N ARG A 104 2.89 11.72 3.00
CA ARG A 104 2.46 12.72 4.00
C ARG A 104 3.61 13.15 4.88
N THR A 105 4.30 12.17 5.46
CA THR A 105 5.45 12.35 6.34
C THR A 105 6.50 11.27 6.10
N ASP A 106 7.63 11.34 6.80
CA ASP A 106 8.69 10.32 6.72
C ASP A 106 8.22 8.94 7.23
N ASN A 107 7.08 8.90 7.94
CA ASN A 107 6.54 7.71 8.60
C ASN A 107 5.12 7.35 8.14
N PHE A 108 4.53 8.12 7.22
CA PHE A 108 3.15 7.90 6.77
C PHE A 108 2.93 8.21 5.28
N VAL A 109 2.35 7.25 4.58
CA VAL A 109 1.90 7.37 3.18
C VAL A 109 0.45 6.89 3.12
N CYS A 110 -0.41 7.54 2.33
CA CYS A 110 -1.81 7.12 2.25
C CYS A 110 -2.43 7.46 0.90
N GLY A 111 -3.63 6.92 0.66
CA GLY A 111 -4.36 7.25 -0.54
C GLY A 111 -5.61 6.40 -0.77
N THR A 112 -5.96 6.27 -2.06
CA THR A 112 -7.08 5.46 -2.51
C THR A 112 -6.65 4.46 -3.57
N LEU A 113 -7.48 3.44 -3.77
CA LEU A 113 -7.37 2.50 -4.87
C LEU A 113 -8.62 2.62 -5.75
N THR A 114 -8.43 2.44 -7.05
CA THR A 114 -9.50 2.26 -8.04
C THR A 114 -9.20 1.03 -8.90
N GLY A 115 -10.19 0.50 -9.62
CA GLY A 115 -10.02 -0.72 -10.44
C GLY A 115 -10.73 -1.94 -9.84
N GLN A 116 -10.13 -3.12 -9.97
CA GLN A 116 -10.78 -4.39 -9.59
C GLN A 116 -9.84 -5.37 -8.86
N ALA A 117 -10.42 -6.18 -7.97
CA ALA A 117 -9.81 -7.36 -7.38
C ALA A 117 -10.74 -8.57 -7.58
N GLY A 118 -10.46 -9.40 -8.59
CA GLY A 118 -11.44 -10.37 -9.09
C GLY A 118 -12.69 -9.67 -9.58
N ALA A 119 -13.85 -10.02 -9.02
CA ALA A 119 -15.13 -9.36 -9.34
C ALA A 119 -15.44 -8.14 -8.45
N LEU A 120 -14.59 -7.84 -7.45
CA LEU A 120 -14.81 -6.73 -6.52
C LEU A 120 -14.35 -5.41 -7.15
N PRO A 121 -15.22 -4.41 -7.35
CA PRO A 121 -14.78 -3.05 -7.66
C PRO A 121 -14.07 -2.44 -6.45
N LEU A 122 -12.98 -1.71 -6.71
CA LEU A 122 -12.19 -1.06 -5.69
C LEU A 122 -12.55 0.42 -5.47
N ASP A 123 -13.56 0.96 -6.15
CA ASP A 123 -13.97 2.35 -5.96
C ASP A 123 -14.35 2.66 -4.51
N GLY A 124 -13.73 3.70 -3.95
CA GLY A 124 -13.88 4.09 -2.54
C GLY A 124 -13.01 3.30 -1.57
N THR A 125 -12.15 2.40 -2.07
CA THR A 125 -11.14 1.70 -1.26
C THR A 125 -10.08 2.69 -0.80
N THR A 126 -9.77 2.67 0.49
CA THR A 126 -8.72 3.49 1.09
C THR A 126 -7.56 2.62 1.55
N TRP A 127 -6.37 3.20 1.62
CA TRP A 127 -5.20 2.54 2.15
C TRP A 127 -4.26 3.53 2.82
N ALA A 128 -3.42 3.00 3.71
CA ALA A 128 -2.26 3.71 4.21
C ALA A 128 -1.12 2.74 4.50
N ALA A 129 0.09 3.28 4.55
CA ALA A 129 1.31 2.59 4.91
C ALA A 129 1.97 3.35 6.06
N VAL A 130 2.28 2.62 7.13
CA VAL A 130 3.00 3.12 8.31
C VAL A 130 4.39 2.51 8.32
N ARG A 131 5.42 3.32 8.57
CA ARG A 131 6.80 2.83 8.64
C ARG A 131 6.93 1.75 9.72
N ILE A 132 7.61 0.64 9.39
CA ILE A 132 7.92 -0.40 10.37
C ILE A 132 9.18 0.03 11.13
N THR A 133 9.05 0.17 12.44
CA THR A 133 10.17 0.43 13.35
C THR A 133 10.31 -0.76 14.32
N GLY A 134 11.40 -1.53 14.19
CA GLY A 134 11.63 -2.72 15.00
C GLY A 134 10.99 -4.00 14.44
N ASP A 135 10.74 -4.97 15.33
CA ASP A 135 10.37 -6.33 14.93
C ASP A 135 8.86 -6.58 14.84
N THR A 136 8.05 -5.68 15.39
CA THR A 136 6.58 -5.79 15.41
C THR A 136 5.93 -4.94 14.33
N LEU A 137 4.93 -5.47 13.64
CA LEU A 137 4.12 -4.68 12.71
C LEU A 137 3.31 -3.63 13.47
N PRO A 138 3.22 -2.38 12.98
CA PRO A 138 2.39 -1.35 13.58
C PRO A 138 0.90 -1.70 13.44
N THR A 139 0.05 -0.97 14.16
CA THR A 139 -1.40 -1.10 13.99
C THR A 139 -1.81 -0.72 12.57
N ALA A 140 -2.74 -1.48 11.98
CA ALA A 140 -3.24 -1.20 10.65
C ALA A 140 -3.98 0.15 10.60
N ILE A 141 -3.52 1.04 9.73
CA ILE A 141 -4.16 2.31 9.41
C ILE A 141 -4.45 2.29 7.91
N PHE A 142 -5.65 2.74 7.51
CA PHE A 142 -6.09 2.66 6.12
C PHE A 142 -6.79 3.93 5.64
N ARG A 143 -6.84 5.00 6.45
CA ARG A 143 -7.32 6.33 6.05
C ARG A 143 -6.23 7.37 6.23
N CYS A 144 -6.23 8.37 5.37
CA CYS A 144 -5.30 9.49 5.48
C CYS A 144 -5.49 10.32 6.76
N ASP A 145 -6.73 10.47 7.24
CA ASP A 145 -7.05 11.29 8.41
C ASP A 145 -6.67 10.60 9.73
N ASP A 146 -6.39 9.30 9.68
CA ASP A 146 -6.00 8.48 10.84
C ASP A 146 -4.45 8.47 11.02
N GLN A 147 -3.73 9.46 10.47
CA GLN A 147 -2.27 9.56 10.59
C GLN A 147 -1.82 9.53 12.07
N PRO A 148 -0.79 8.73 12.43
CA PRO A 148 -0.21 8.75 13.77
C PRO A 148 0.33 10.14 14.15
N ALA A 149 0.21 10.49 15.44
CA ALA A 149 0.94 11.65 15.97
C ALA A 149 2.45 11.38 15.94
N GLU A 150 3.22 12.38 15.51
CA GLU A 150 4.70 12.35 15.50
C GLU A 150 5.30 12.68 16.87
#